data_AF-A0AAJ1T5M6-F1
#
_entry.id   AF-A0AAJ1T5M6-F1
#
_cell.length_a   1.000
_cell.length_b   1.000
_cell.length_c   1.000
_cell.angle_alpha   90.00
_cell.angle_beta   90.00
_cell.angle_gamma   90.00
#
_symmetry.space_group_name_H-M   'P 1'
#
loop_
_entity.id
_entity.type
_entity.pdbx_description
1 polymer ?
#
loop_
_entity_poly.entity_id
_entity_poly.type
_entity_poly.pdbx_seq_one_letter_code
_entity_poly.pdbx_strand_id
1 'polypeptide(L)' 'MQRGLRPHYVWRKSSFSGTDSNGCLEVSDGHVGVVPVRDSKLAGAGPVLHITRPAWAAFVRMAKAGV' A
#
# COMPACT_ATOMS: atom_id res chain seq x y z
N MET A 1 16.75 -22.12 -5.26
CA MET A 1 15.56 -21.83 -4.42
C MET A 1 15.02 -20.45 -4.78
N GLN A 2 13.95 -20.47 -5.60
CA GLN A 2 12.92 -19.44 -5.89
C GLN A 2 13.34 -18.00 -6.24
N ARG A 3 13.83 -17.82 -7.48
CA ARG A 3 13.71 -16.56 -8.25
C ARG A 3 12.45 -16.63 -9.12
N GLY A 4 11.28 -16.51 -8.49
CA GLY A 4 10.06 -16.12 -9.21
C GLY A 4 10.00 -14.59 -9.21
N LEU A 5 9.68 -13.96 -10.34
CA LEU A 5 9.60 -12.50 -10.49
C LEU A 5 8.75 -11.93 -9.35
N ARG A 6 9.39 -11.33 -8.34
CA ARG A 6 8.69 -10.47 -7.40
C ARG A 6 8.23 -9.27 -8.23
N PRO A 7 6.93 -8.94 -8.28
CA PRO A 7 6.51 -7.67 -8.85
C PRO A 7 7.36 -6.58 -8.22
N HIS A 8 8.03 -5.77 -9.04
CA HIS A 8 8.87 -4.70 -8.52
C HIS A 8 7.94 -3.63 -7.93
N TYR A 9 7.70 -3.71 -6.63
CA TYR A 9 6.90 -2.73 -5.92
C TYR A 9 7.69 -1.45 -5.76
N VAL A 10 7.21 -0.38 -6.38
CA VAL A 10 7.64 0.98 -6.08
C VAL A 10 6.72 1.48 -4.96
N TRP A 11 7.25 1.54 -3.74
CA TRP A 11 6.48 1.92 -2.56
C TRP A 11 6.44 3.43 -2.41
N ARG A 12 5.24 3.96 -2.16
CA ARG A 12 5.00 5.37 -1.90
C ARG A 12 4.30 5.56 -0.55
N LYS A 13 4.85 6.45 0.28
CA LYS A 13 4.19 6.98 1.49
C LYS A 13 3.26 8.13 1.14
N SER A 14 2.28 8.40 2.01
CA SER A 14 1.44 9.60 1.89
C SER A 14 2.27 10.87 2.10
N SER A 15 1.97 11.96 1.41
CA SER A 15 2.57 13.27 1.69
C SER A 15 2.13 13.85 3.06
N PHE A 16 1.10 13.26 3.68
CA PHE A 16 0.58 13.66 4.98
C PHE A 16 1.22 12.89 6.16
N SER A 17 2.11 11.93 5.90
CA SER A 17 2.93 11.34 6.96
C SER A 17 4.12 12.27 7.23
N GLY A 18 4.11 12.95 8.37
CA GLY A 18 5.24 13.75 8.86
C GLY A 18 6.40 12.84 9.32
N THR A 19 7.54 13.46 9.64
CA THR A 19 8.73 12.75 10.16
C THR A 19 8.49 12.02 11.47
N ASP A 20 7.55 12.53 12.27
CA ASP A 20 7.28 12.06 13.63
C ASP A 20 6.00 11.20 13.68
N SER A 21 5.21 11.17 12.59
CA SER A 21 4.01 10.36 12.50
C SER A 21 4.32 8.99 11.90
N ASN A 22 4.56 8.06 12.82
CA ASN A 22 4.54 6.60 12.74
C ASN A 22 3.78 6.01 11.51
N GLY A 23 4.40 6.09 10.32
CA GLY A 23 3.73 5.86 9.03
C GLY A 23 2.94 4.56 8.96
N CYS A 24 1.61 4.64 8.90
CA CYS A 24 0.74 3.47 9.07
C CYS A 24 0.64 2.57 7.84
N LEU A 25 0.89 3.06 6.62
CA LEU A 25 0.83 2.22 5.40
C LEU A 25 1.61 2.81 4.22
N GLU A 26 2.08 1.93 3.34
CA GLU A 26 2.66 2.23 2.02
C GLU A 26 1.86 1.54 0.92
N VAL A 27 1.79 2.18 -0.24
CA VAL A 27 1.09 1.63 -1.41
C VAL A 27 2.03 1.52 -2.59
N SER A 28 1.81 0.53 -3.44
CA SER A 28 2.41 0.46 -4.77
C SER A 28 1.29 0.48 -5.81
N ASP A 29 1.13 1.60 -6.50
CA ASP A 29 0.16 1.76 -7.59
C ASP A 29 0.80 1.37 -8.95
N GLY A 30 0.01 1.41 -10.03
CA GLY A 30 0.49 1.03 -11.38
C GLY A 30 0.42 -0.45 -11.72
N HIS A 31 -0.04 -1.31 -10.79
CA HIS A 31 -0.29 -2.73 -11.07
C HIS A 31 -1.66 -2.93 -11.74
N VAL A 32 -1.75 -3.90 -12.65
CA VAL A 32 -3.00 -4.24 -13.33
C VAL A 32 -3.95 -4.90 -12.34
N GLY A 33 -5.16 -4.33 -12.19
CA GLY A 33 -6.25 -4.92 -11.40
C GLY A 33 -6.15 -4.78 -9.87
N VAL A 34 -4.96 -4.56 -9.32
CA VAL A 34 -4.72 -4.50 -7.87
C VAL A 34 -3.89 -3.31 -7.43
N VAL A 35 -3.96 -3.00 -6.13
CA VAL A 35 -3.15 -2.03 -5.41
C VAL A 35 -2.52 -2.75 -4.21
N PRO A 36 -1.25 -3.17 -4.32
CA PRO A 36 -0.45 -3.63 -3.19
C PRO A 36 -0.39 -2.60 -2.05
N VAL A 37 -0.67 -3.04 -0.83
CA VAL A 37 -0.59 -2.24 0.41
C VAL A 37 0.21 -3.00 1.45
N ARG A 38 1.05 -2.31 2.22
CA ARG A 38 1.77 -2.90 3.36
C ARG A 38 1.88 -1.94 4.53
N ASP A 39 2.17 -2.48 5.71
CA ASP A 39 2.54 -1.70 6.90
C ASP A 39 4.00 -1.20 6.77
N SER A 40 4.20 0.12 6.90
CA SER A 40 5.54 0.73 6.76
C SER A 40 6.51 0.36 7.88
N LYS A 41 6.00 0.01 9.07
CA LYS A 41 6.79 -0.30 10.28
C LYS A 41 7.43 -1.67 10.19
N LEU A 42 6.83 -2.57 9.40
CA LEU A 42 7.37 -3.92 9.22
C LEU A 42 8.55 -3.95 8.24
N ALA A 43 9.01 -2.81 7.72
CA ALA A 43 10.24 -2.66 6.93
C ALA A 43 10.41 -3.71 5.80
N GLY A 44 9.30 -4.17 5.21
CA GLY A 44 9.28 -5.20 4.17
C GLY A 44 9.28 -6.66 4.66
N ALA A 45 9.34 -6.91 5.96
CA ALA A 45 9.15 -8.22 6.58
C ALA A 45 7.65 -8.59 6.77
N GLY A 46 6.76 -7.59 6.65
CA GLY A 46 5.32 -7.77 6.78
C GLY A 46 4.62 -8.28 5.51
N PRO A 47 3.37 -8.76 5.63
CA PRO A 47 2.58 -9.18 4.48
C PRO A 47 2.26 -8.01 3.54
N VAL A 48 2.10 -8.33 2.26
CA VAL A 48 1.58 -7.40 1.24
C VAL A 48 0.14 -7.80 0.92
N LEU A 49 -0.79 -6.89 1.13
CA LEU A 49 -2.20 -7.07 0.78
C LEU A 49 -2.45 -6.60 -0.66
N HIS A 50 -3.00 -7.47 -1.51
CA HIS A 50 -3.42 -7.09 -2.87
C HIS A 50 -4.90 -6.72 -2.88
N ILE A 51 -5.18 -5.43 -2.82
CA ILE A 51 -6.55 -4.91 -2.84
C ILE A 51 -6.97 -4.68 -4.29
N THR A 52 -8.17 -5.09 -4.69
CA THR A 52 -8.65 -4.80 -6.05
C THR A 52 -8.77 -3.30 -6.28
N ARG A 53 -8.52 -2.81 -7.49
CA ARG A 53 -8.64 -1.37 -7.82
C ARG A 53 -10.00 -0.77 -7.42
N PRO A 54 -11.15 -1.43 -7.66
CA PRO A 54 -12.45 -0.92 -7.22
C PRO A 54 -12.57 -0.82 -5.69
N ALA A 55 -12.10 -1.83 -4.95
CA ALA A 55 -12.15 -1.83 -3.49
C ALA A 55 -11.24 -0.75 -2.90
N TRP A 56 -10.05 -0.55 -3.47
CA TRP A 56 -9.15 0.53 -3.06
C TRP A 56 -9.77 1.91 -3.28
N ALA A 57 -10.41 2.14 -4.44
CA ALA A 57 -11.10 3.39 -4.72
C ALA A 57 -12.27 3.66 -3.75
N ALA A 58 -13.03 2.62 -3.40
CA ALA A 58 -14.10 2.71 -2.40
C ALA A 58 -13.54 3.04 -1.01
N PHE A 59 -12.48 2.37 -0.59
CA PHE A 59 -11.78 2.63 0.68
C PHE A 59 -11.31 4.08 0.78
N VAL A 60 -10.63 4.61 -0.25
CA VAL A 60 -10.16 6.01 -0.26
C VAL A 60 -11.33 7.00 -0.19
N ARG A 61 -12.44 6.72 -0.86
CA ARG A 61 -13.66 7.53 -0.75
C ARG A 61 -14.24 7.55 0.66
N MET A 62 -14.33 6.40 1.33
CA MET A 62 -14.84 6.30 2.70
C MET A 62 -13.90 7.02 3.69
N ALA A 63 -12.59 6.77 3.58
CA ALA A 63 -11.58 7.44 4.40
C ALA A 63 -11.65 8.97 4.26
N LYS A 64 -11.87 9.49 3.05
CA LYS A 64 -12.07 10.94 2.80
C LYS A 64 -13.37 11.47 3.41
N ALA A 65 -14.42 10.65 3.43
CA ALA A 65 -15.71 11.00 4.04
C ALA A 65 -15.70 10.89 5.58
N GLY A 66 -14.65 10.32 6.18
CA GLY A 66 -14.52 10.17 7.63
C GLY A 66 -15.38 9.05 8.22
N VAL A 67 -15.75 8.05 7.42
CA VAL A 67 -16.57 6.89 7.81
C VAL A 67 -15.81 5.59 7.67
#